data_AF-A0A1R3UQL7-F1
#
_entry.id   AF-A0A1R3UQL7-F1
#
_cell.length_a   1.000
_cell.length_b   1.000
_cell.length_c   1.000
_cell.angle_alpha   90.00
_cell.angle_beta   90.00
_cell.angle_gamma   90.00
#
_symmetry.space_group_name_H-M   'P 1'
#
loop_
_entity.id
_entity.type
_entity.pdbx_description
1 polymer ?
#
loop_
_entity_poly.entity_id
_entity_poly.type
_entity_poly.pdbx_seq_one_letter_code
_entity_poly.pdbx_strand_id
1 'polypeptide(L)'
;MHDHRIPPQTDEHIAHLRGRIDVLDAELAQLLERRALVAAEVQRLKPVGYFAGRDSERERLLVERMAAHAPRLGPDRLAAIMDSVISAGLDAAQQEATR
;
A
#
# COMPACT_ATOMS: atom_id res chain seq x y z
N MET A 1 9.99 -39.54 13.41
CA MET A 1 9.74 -38.68 12.25
C MET A 1 8.25 -38.72 11.96
N HIS A 2 7.46 -37.88 12.62
CA HIS A 2 6.02 -37.82 12.38
C HIS A 2 5.79 -37.05 11.08
N ASP A 3 5.40 -37.79 10.05
CA ASP A 3 4.95 -37.25 8.77
C ASP A 3 3.64 -36.49 9.01
N HIS A 4 3.73 -35.17 9.14
CA HIS A 4 2.57 -34.29 9.27
C HIS A 4 1.96 -34.09 7.88
N ARG A 5 1.39 -35.16 7.32
CA ARG A 5 0.71 -35.11 6.03
C ARG A 5 -0.52 -34.23 6.18
N ILE A 6 -0.42 -32.99 5.70
CA ILE A 6 -1.56 -32.08 5.65
C ILE A 6 -2.65 -32.78 4.80
N PRO A 7 -3.89 -32.87 5.29
CA PRO A 7 -4.95 -33.51 4.52
C PRO A 7 -5.19 -32.73 3.21
N PRO A 8 -5.47 -33.40 2.08
CA PRO A 8 -5.61 -32.76 0.77
C PRO A 8 -6.67 -31.65 0.76
N GLN A 9 -7.72 -31.79 1.57
CA GLN A 9 -8.76 -30.77 1.73
C GLN A 9 -8.24 -29.48 2.40
N THR A 10 -7.27 -29.58 3.30
CA THR A 10 -6.61 -28.41 3.91
C THR A 10 -5.71 -27.71 2.90
N ASP A 11 -4.99 -28.46 2.08
CA ASP A 11 -4.13 -27.90 1.01
C ASP A 11 -4.96 -27.20 -0.07
N GLU A 12 -6.07 -27.81 -0.52
CA GLU A 12 -7.01 -27.20 -1.45
C GLU A 12 -7.65 -25.92 -0.88
N HIS A 13 -8.02 -25.93 0.41
CA HIS A 13 -8.58 -24.74 1.06
C HIS A 13 -7.55 -23.61 1.19
N ILE A 14 -6.29 -23.92 1.53
CA ILE A 14 -5.20 -22.94 1.55
C ILE A 14 -4.96 -22.37 0.15
N ALA A 15 -4.92 -23.22 -0.88
CA ALA A 15 -4.75 -22.78 -2.26
C ALA A 15 -5.87 -21.85 -2.70
N HIS A 16 -7.12 -22.18 -2.35
CA HIS A 16 -8.27 -21.32 -2.62
C HIS A 16 -8.16 -19.95 -1.94
N LEU A 17 -7.76 -19.91 -0.67
CA LEU A 17 -7.57 -18.65 0.07
C LEU A 17 -6.43 -17.81 -0.52
N ARG A 18 -5.32 -18.45 -0.95
CA ARG A 18 -4.22 -17.76 -1.64
C ARG A 18 -4.67 -17.17 -2.97
N GLY A 19 -5.43 -17.90 -3.77
CA GLY A 19 -5.99 -17.35 -5.01
C GLY A 19 -6.88 -16.12 -4.77
N ARG A 20 -7.60 -16.06 -3.64
CA ARG A 20 -8.35 -14.86 -3.24
C ARG A 20 -7.44 -13.70 -2.85
N ILE A 21 -6.30 -13.98 -2.19
CA ILE A 21 -5.28 -12.97 -1.88
C ILE A 21 -4.68 -12.43 -3.19
N ASP A 22 -4.33 -13.29 -4.14
CA ASP A 22 -3.75 -12.88 -5.42
C ASP A 22 -4.66 -11.90 -6.19
N VAL A 23 -5.98 -12.15 -6.17
CA VAL A 23 -6.97 -11.22 -6.76
C VAL A 23 -6.98 -9.88 -6.03
N LEU A 24 -7.00 -9.89 -4.69
CA LEU A 24 -6.95 -8.67 -3.89
C LEU A 24 -5.66 -7.89 -4.12
N ASP A 25 -4.52 -8.57 -4.28
CA ASP A 25 -3.23 -7.96 -4.53
C ASP A 25 -3.16 -7.34 -5.93
N ALA A 26 -3.78 -7.97 -6.93
CA ALA A 26 -3.92 -7.39 -8.27
C ALA A 26 -4.77 -6.10 -8.26
N GLU A 27 -5.87 -6.08 -7.51
CA GLU A 27 -6.69 -4.88 -7.31
C GLU A 27 -5.94 -3.79 -6.55
N LEU A 28 -5.20 -4.18 -5.50
CA LEU A 28 -4.37 -3.28 -4.71
C LEU A 28 -3.27 -2.64 -5.57
N ALA A 29 -2.61 -3.40 -6.45
CA ALA A 29 -1.59 -2.88 -7.35
C ALA A 29 -2.14 -1.77 -8.26
N GLN A 30 -3.34 -1.97 -8.84
CA GLN A 30 -3.98 -0.94 -9.66
C GLN A 30 -4.38 0.31 -8.84
N LEU A 31 -4.81 0.13 -7.59
CA LEU A 31 -5.12 1.25 -6.69
C LEU A 31 -3.85 2.04 -6.34
N LEU A 32 -2.73 1.36 -6.09
CA LEU A 32 -1.44 1.99 -5.81
C LEU A 32 -0.94 2.79 -7.02
N GLU A 33 -1.04 2.25 -8.22
CA GLU A 33 -0.68 2.94 -9.47
C GLU A 33 -1.49 4.24 -9.64
N ARG A 34 -2.82 4.15 -9.54
CA ARG A 34 -3.69 5.33 -9.63
C ARG A 34 -3.36 6.37 -8.55
N ARG A 35 -3.08 5.92 -7.32
CA ARG A 35 -2.68 6.81 -6.23
C ARG A 35 -1.36 7.51 -6.53
N ALA A 36 -0.37 6.81 -7.07
CA ALA A 36 0.92 7.37 -7.43
C ALA A 36 0.78 8.44 -8.52
N LEU A 37 -0.01 8.17 -9.56
CA LEU A 37 -0.30 9.14 -10.64
C LEU A 37 -0.93 10.44 -10.11
N VAL A 38 -1.95 10.32 -9.24
CA VAL A 38 -2.59 11.49 -8.62
C VAL A 38 -1.62 12.22 -7.68
N ALA A 39 -0.78 11.49 -6.94
CA ALA A 39 0.25 12.10 -6.11
C ALA A 39 1.27 12.87 -6.96
N ALA A 40 1.68 12.34 -8.11
CA ALA A 40 2.59 13.02 -9.04
C ALA A 40 1.99 14.32 -9.58
N GLU A 41 0.70 14.33 -9.94
CA GLU A 41 -0.02 15.57 -10.30
C GLU A 41 0.05 16.62 -9.18
N VAL A 42 -0.20 16.21 -7.94
CA VAL A 42 -0.08 17.11 -6.78
C VAL A 42 1.35 17.64 -6.62
N GLN A 43 2.37 16.80 -6.81
CA GLN A 43 3.77 17.22 -6.67
C GLN A 43 4.18 18.25 -7.73
N ARG A 44 3.69 18.12 -8.98
CA ARG A 44 3.94 19.10 -10.04
C ARG A 44 3.38 20.49 -9.75
N LEU A 45 2.35 20.58 -8.91
CA LEU A 45 1.73 21.85 -8.50
C LEU A 45 2.39 22.48 -7.27
N LYS A 46 3.19 21.73 -6.51
CA LYS A 46 3.80 22.23 -5.27
C LYS A 46 5.05 23.09 -5.56
N PRO A 47 5.22 24.24 -4.88
CA PRO A 47 6.42 25.05 -5.00
C PRO A 47 7.67 24.36 -4.43
N VAL A 48 7.50 23.50 -3.43
CA VAL A 48 8.52 22.56 -2.92
C VAL A 48 7.96 21.13 -3.02
N GLY A 49 8.35 20.43 -4.07
CA GLY A 49 7.84 19.10 -4.41
C GLY A 49 8.61 17.94 -3.75
N TYR A 50 8.10 16.74 -4.00
CA TYR A 50 8.70 15.45 -3.64
C TYR A 50 8.91 15.30 -2.13
N PHE A 51 10.06 14.75 -1.72
CA PHE A 51 10.37 14.50 -0.32
C PHE A 51 10.43 15.78 0.53
N ALA A 52 10.84 16.91 -0.05
CA ALA A 52 10.92 18.19 0.65
C ALA A 52 9.52 18.77 0.99
N GLY A 53 8.47 18.30 0.31
CA GLY A 53 7.08 18.73 0.51
C GLY A 53 6.22 17.74 1.31
N ARG A 54 6.82 16.80 2.06
CA ARG A 54 6.09 15.87 2.94
C ARG A 54 5.49 16.63 4.13
N ASP A 55 4.30 16.18 4.51
CA ASP A 55 3.47 16.80 5.54
C ASP A 55 3.03 15.73 6.53
N SER A 56 3.78 15.61 7.63
CA SER A 56 3.59 14.56 8.63
C SER A 56 2.23 14.64 9.33
N GLU A 57 1.67 15.84 9.49
CA GLU A 57 0.34 16.01 10.09
C GLU A 57 -0.74 15.46 9.15
N ARG A 58 -0.67 15.83 7.87
CA ARG A 58 -1.59 15.29 6.84
C ARG A 58 -1.48 13.78 6.71
N GLU A 59 -0.26 13.24 6.78
CA GLU A 59 -0.01 11.79 6.71
C GLU A 59 -0.59 11.05 7.93
N ARG A 60 -0.45 11.62 9.14
CA ARG A 60 -1.08 11.07 10.35
C ARG A 60 -2.61 11.07 10.26
N LEU A 61 -3.23 12.18 9.86
CA LEU A 61 -4.69 12.29 9.72
C LEU A 61 -5.24 11.35 8.63
N LEU A 62 -4.47 11.10 7.58
CA LEU A 62 -4.80 10.09 6.58
C LEU A 62 -4.88 8.70 7.23
N VAL A 63 -3.86 8.31 7.99
CA VAL A 63 -3.79 7.01 8.66
C VAL A 63 -4.92 6.83 9.68
N GLU A 64 -5.22 7.85 10.48
CA GLU A 64 -6.33 7.81 11.45
C GLU A 64 -7.68 7.54 10.75
N ARG A 65 -7.93 8.18 9.61
CA ARG A 65 -9.14 7.91 8.81
C ARG A 65 -9.14 6.51 8.19
N MET A 66 -7.99 6.04 7.72
CA MET A 66 -7.87 4.68 7.18
C MET A 66 -8.10 3.61 8.25
N ALA A 67 -7.69 3.87 9.50
CA ALA A 67 -7.88 2.93 10.61
C ALA A 67 -9.36 2.65 10.92
N ALA A 68 -10.25 3.62 10.66
CA ALA A 68 -11.70 3.41 10.77
C ALA A 68 -12.22 2.36 9.77
N HIS A 69 -11.57 2.23 8.61
CA HIS A 69 -11.91 1.24 7.58
C HIS A 69 -11.15 -0.08 7.72
N ALA A 70 -9.99 -0.08 8.38
CA ALA A 70 -9.16 -1.27 8.59
C ALA A 70 -8.81 -1.46 10.09
N PRO A 71 -9.81 -1.73 10.95
CA PRO A 71 -9.61 -1.81 12.41
C PRO A 71 -8.66 -2.95 12.82
N ARG A 72 -8.55 -4.02 12.01
CA ARG A 72 -7.59 -5.11 12.24
C ARG A 72 -6.13 -4.69 12.09
N LEU A 73 -5.85 -3.68 11.27
CA LEU A 73 -4.50 -3.14 11.10
C LEU A 73 -4.22 -2.03 12.11
N GLY A 74 -5.22 -1.18 12.37
CA GLY A 74 -5.07 -0.04 13.26
C GLY A 74 -4.10 1.02 12.72
N PRO A 75 -3.97 2.16 13.42
CA PRO A 75 -3.19 3.29 12.94
C PRO A 75 -1.69 2.98 12.80
N ASP A 76 -1.08 2.28 13.73
CA ASP A 76 0.38 2.08 13.72
C ASP A 76 0.86 1.23 12.53
N ARG A 77 0.16 0.14 12.21
CA ARG A 77 0.51 -0.70 11.06
C ARG A 77 0.20 0.01 9.75
N LEU A 78 -0.91 0.76 9.70
CA LEU A 78 -1.26 1.56 8.55
C LEU A 78 -0.26 2.70 8.32
N ALA A 79 0.30 3.30 9.37
CA ALA A 79 1.33 4.31 9.24
C ALA A 79 2.57 3.75 8.51
N ALA A 80 3.06 2.58 8.92
CA ALA A 80 4.21 1.94 8.27
C ALA A 80 3.93 1.59 6.79
N ILE A 81 2.74 1.05 6.50
CA ILE A 81 2.33 0.74 5.11
C ILE A 81 2.25 2.03 4.29
N MET A 82 1.58 3.06 4.80
CA MET A 82 1.37 4.30 4.07
C MET A 82 2.65 5.09 3.88
N ASP A 83 3.59 5.05 4.81
CA ASP A 83 4.92 5.64 4.62
C ASP A 83 5.63 5.01 3.41
N SER A 84 5.59 3.68 3.29
CA SER A 84 6.18 2.97 2.14
C SER A 84 5.46 3.33 0.83
N VAL A 85 4.12 3.36 0.84
CA VAL A 85 3.31 3.70 -0.33
C VAL A 85 3.50 5.17 -0.77
N ILE A 86 3.66 6.09 0.19
CA ILE A 86 3.94 7.50 -0.09
C ILE A 86 5.34 7.62 -0.69
N SER A 87 6.34 7.05 -0.04
CA SER A 87 7.74 7.14 -0.47
C SER A 87 7.92 6.59 -1.88
N ALA A 88 7.39 5.39 -2.16
CA ALA A 88 7.45 4.79 -3.49
C ALA A 88 6.77 5.65 -4.58
N GLY A 89 5.64 6.29 -4.25
CA GLY A 89 4.96 7.20 -5.19
C GLY A 89 5.75 8.49 -5.45
N LEU A 90 6.42 9.03 -4.43
CA LEU A 90 7.31 10.19 -4.59
C LEU A 90 8.54 9.85 -5.43
N ASP A 91 9.16 8.69 -5.20
CA ASP A 91 10.29 8.18 -5.97
C ASP A 91 9.92 8.02 -7.45
N ALA A 92 8.78 7.37 -7.74
CA ALA A 92 8.31 7.17 -9.11
C ALA A 92 8.05 8.50 -9.83
N ALA A 93 7.40 9.45 -9.15
CA ALA A 93 7.16 10.79 -9.70
C ALA A 93 8.47 11.54 -9.97
N GLN A 94 9.46 11.42 -9.08
CA GLN A 94 10.76 12.05 -9.26
C GLN A 94 11.51 11.46 -10.46
N GLN A 95 11.49 10.12 -10.60
CA GLN A 95 12.09 9.44 -11.75
C GLN A 95 11.46 9.87 -13.08
N GLU A 96 10.13 10.00 -13.12
CA GLU A 96 9.40 10.49 -14.29
C GLU A 96 9.82 11.92 -14.66
N ALA A 97 9.93 12.83 -13.68
CA ALA A 97 10.32 14.21 -13.93
C ALA A 97 11.79 14.38 -14.38
N THR A 98 12.65 13.41 -14.07
CA THR A 98 14.07 13.41 -14.49
C THR A 98 14.33 12.72 -15.83
N ARG A 99 13.32 12.07 -16.42
CA ARG A 99 13.41 11.38 -17.71
C ARG A 99 13.11 12.33 -18.86
#